data_AF-A0A1Q3EKE4-F1
#
_entry.id   AF-A0A1Q3EKE4-F1
#
_cell.length_a   1.000
_cell.length_b   1.000
_cell.length_c   1.000
_cell.angle_alpha   90.00
_cell.angle_beta   90.00
_cell.angle_gamma   90.00
#
_symmetry.space_group_name_H-M   'P 1'
#
loop_
_entity.id
_entity.type
_entity.pdbx_description
1 polymer ?
#
loop_
_entity_poly.entity_id
_entity_poly.type
_entity_poly.pdbx_seq_one_letter_code
_entity_poly.pdbx_strand_id
1 'polypeptide(L)'
;MPSPGSPPSPPPPPAIPKSIPEFERSNSSNLPSTVQRHEVYTPAYSHPPFHTHAFFKVLEGTFPTSIARSLMRATRALLVDRIGKVRREGLTHKDLDNQAYLFRAALSELRSGMTLNTKNDSATVQSATTALRREVDRLDVKMKEDITTLKHEIQIDLDNRKNEVKDEFARKDIIIEELLNKSIVSISDLRTDVEEVKWDNMRRAVGGLFTFATAVVIGMELRPKPPPPSPPVVPTPITRADLAPTTADALEKMEWVT
;
A
#
# COMPACT_ATOMS: atom_id res chain seq x y z
N MET A 1 -43.19 -3.38 -67.15
CA MET A 1 -43.35 -4.09 -65.86
C MET A 1 -42.45 -5.31 -65.87
N PRO A 2 -41.39 -5.33 -65.05
CA PRO A 2 -40.73 -6.56 -64.61
C PRO A 2 -40.94 -6.77 -63.10
N SER A 3 -41.20 -8.03 -62.73
CA SER A 3 -41.52 -8.48 -61.38
C SER A 3 -40.36 -8.29 -60.38
N PRO A 4 -40.66 -7.94 -59.10
CA PRO A 4 -39.64 -7.87 -58.06
C PRO A 4 -39.24 -9.27 -57.60
N GLY A 5 -37.92 -9.51 -57.53
CA GLY A 5 -37.32 -10.77 -57.09
C GLY A 5 -37.66 -11.12 -55.64
N SER A 6 -37.82 -12.42 -55.40
CA SER A 6 -38.13 -13.00 -54.10
C SER A 6 -36.99 -12.80 -53.08
N PRO A 7 -37.30 -12.58 -51.79
CA PRO A 7 -36.28 -12.48 -50.74
C PRO A 7 -35.64 -13.85 -50.42
N PRO A 8 -34.38 -13.87 -49.95
CA PRO A 8 -33.65 -15.11 -49.66
C PRO A 8 -34.22 -15.81 -48.42
N SER A 9 -34.24 -17.15 -48.48
CA SER A 9 -34.74 -18.03 -47.42
C SER A 9 -33.89 -17.96 -46.13
N PRO A 10 -34.49 -18.06 -44.93
CA PRO A 10 -33.75 -18.07 -43.68
C PRO A 10 -32.95 -19.37 -43.47
N PRO A 11 -31.84 -19.34 -42.73
CA PRO A 11 -30.99 -20.50 -42.49
C PRO A 11 -31.71 -21.57 -41.64
N PRO A 12 -31.35 -22.86 -41.80
CA PRO A 12 -31.98 -23.94 -41.04
C PRO A 12 -31.61 -23.83 -39.54
N PRO A 13 -32.52 -24.22 -38.63
CA PRO A 13 -32.26 -24.20 -37.19
C PRO A 13 -31.14 -25.20 -36.81
N PRO A 14 -30.34 -24.89 -35.78
CA PRO A 14 -29.25 -25.77 -35.34
C PRO A 14 -29.76 -27.14 -34.90
N ALA A 15 -29.09 -28.19 -35.37
CA ALA A 15 -29.37 -29.57 -35.02
C ALA A 15 -29.26 -29.78 -33.50
N ILE A 16 -30.35 -30.26 -32.90
CA ILE A 16 -30.41 -30.68 -31.50
C ILE A 16 -29.49 -31.91 -31.35
N PRO A 17 -28.46 -31.87 -30.48
CA PRO A 17 -27.67 -33.06 -30.18
C PRO A 17 -28.54 -34.09 -29.46
N LYS A 18 -28.75 -35.25 -30.10
CA LYS A 18 -29.19 -36.48 -29.43
C LYS A 18 -28.04 -36.99 -28.57
N SER A 19 -28.02 -36.63 -27.29
CA SER A 19 -27.38 -37.40 -26.21
C SER A 19 -27.57 -36.64 -24.91
N ILE A 20 -28.66 -36.94 -24.21
CA ILE A 20 -28.75 -36.71 -22.77
C ILE A 20 -28.01 -37.91 -22.16
N PRO A 21 -26.86 -37.73 -21.47
CA PRO A 21 -26.44 -38.74 -20.52
C PRO A 21 -27.52 -38.75 -19.46
N GLU A 22 -28.16 -39.90 -19.29
CA GLU A 22 -29.09 -40.20 -18.22
C GLU A 22 -28.42 -39.82 -16.90
N PHE A 23 -28.73 -38.61 -16.43
CA PHE A 23 -28.45 -38.21 -15.07
C PHE A 23 -29.28 -39.17 -14.23
N GLU A 24 -28.62 -40.21 -13.71
CA GLU A 24 -29.07 -40.88 -12.51
C GLU A 24 -29.43 -39.76 -11.54
N ARG A 25 -30.73 -39.53 -11.40
CA ARG A 25 -31.26 -38.92 -10.20
C ARG A 25 -30.92 -39.92 -9.12
N SER A 26 -29.75 -39.76 -8.52
CA SER A 26 -29.49 -40.14 -7.16
C SER A 26 -30.57 -39.41 -6.36
N ASN A 27 -31.71 -40.09 -6.23
CA ASN A 27 -32.83 -39.69 -5.40
C ASN A 27 -32.32 -39.83 -3.96
N SER A 28 -31.50 -38.87 -3.52
CA SER A 28 -31.21 -38.64 -2.11
C SER A 28 -32.45 -38.01 -1.50
N SER A 29 -33.53 -38.79 -1.51
CA SER A 29 -34.69 -38.56 -0.69
C SER A 29 -34.22 -38.81 0.74
N ASN A 30 -33.69 -37.77 1.39
CA ASN A 30 -33.41 -37.76 2.82
C ASN A 30 -34.72 -37.65 3.63
N LEU A 31 -35.77 -38.32 3.16
CA LEU A 31 -36.97 -38.59 3.93
C LEU A 31 -36.63 -39.77 4.84
N PRO A 32 -36.92 -39.71 6.15
CA PRO A 32 -36.74 -40.87 7.00
C PRO A 32 -37.63 -41.97 6.43
N SER A 33 -36.99 -43.03 5.92
CA SER A 33 -37.72 -44.19 5.38
C SER A 33 -38.62 -44.70 6.50
N THR A 34 -39.92 -44.51 6.33
CA THR A 34 -40.91 -45.08 7.22
C THR A 34 -40.66 -46.58 7.26
N VAL A 35 -40.61 -47.08 8.48
CA VAL A 35 -40.35 -48.44 8.91
C VAL A 35 -40.73 -49.47 7.84
N GLN A 36 -39.73 -50.13 7.21
CA GLN A 36 -39.96 -51.45 6.66
C GLN A 36 -40.31 -52.36 7.84
N ARG A 37 -41.61 -52.55 8.06
CA ARG A 37 -42.17 -53.59 8.91
C ARG A 37 -41.81 -54.91 8.24
N HIS A 38 -40.65 -55.46 8.58
CA HIS A 38 -40.46 -56.89 8.45
C HIS A 38 -41.46 -57.51 9.41
N GLU A 39 -42.55 -58.07 8.87
CA GLU A 39 -43.41 -58.98 9.62
C GLU A 39 -42.59 -60.21 9.96
N VAL A 40 -41.83 -60.11 11.04
CA VAL A 40 -41.27 -61.28 11.70
C VAL A 40 -42.47 -61.99 12.31
N TYR A 41 -42.96 -63.03 11.62
CA TYR A 41 -43.90 -63.98 12.18
C TYR A 41 -43.22 -64.66 13.36
N THR A 42 -43.31 -64.06 14.55
CA THR A 42 -42.81 -64.71 15.76
C THR A 42 -43.87 -65.74 16.17
N PRO A 43 -43.54 -67.05 16.20
CA PRO A 43 -44.44 -68.02 16.79
C PRO A 43 -44.67 -67.59 18.25
N ALA A 44 -45.92 -67.34 18.62
CA ALA A 44 -46.28 -67.12 20.00
C ALA A 44 -45.80 -68.35 20.78
N TYR A 45 -44.80 -68.19 21.64
CA TYR A 45 -44.29 -69.26 22.49
C TYR A 45 -45.45 -69.79 23.34
N SER A 46 -46.05 -70.88 22.89
CA SER A 46 -47.03 -71.62 23.65
C SER A 46 -46.25 -72.43 24.68
N HIS A 47 -46.66 -72.33 25.94
CA HIS A 47 -46.10 -73.16 27.00
C HIS A 47 -46.13 -74.62 26.51
N PRO A 48 -45.01 -75.36 26.53
CA PRO A 48 -45.05 -76.76 26.18
C PRO A 48 -46.06 -77.43 27.11
N PRO A 49 -47.13 -78.07 26.58
CA PRO A 49 -48.10 -78.72 27.44
C PRO A 49 -47.37 -79.87 28.15
N PHE A 50 -47.05 -79.69 29.43
CA PHE A 50 -46.52 -80.79 30.23
C PHE A 50 -47.64 -81.78 30.48
N HIS A 51 -47.70 -82.81 29.62
CA HIS A 51 -48.69 -83.86 29.68
C HIS A 51 -48.45 -84.75 30.90
N THR A 52 -48.99 -84.30 32.02
CA THR A 52 -48.83 -84.92 33.35
C THR A 52 -49.29 -86.39 33.34
N HIS A 53 -50.35 -86.70 32.59
CA HIS A 53 -50.92 -88.04 32.48
C HIS A 53 -50.04 -89.00 31.65
N ALA A 54 -49.48 -88.52 30.52
CA ALA A 54 -48.57 -89.33 29.71
C ALA A 54 -47.28 -89.64 30.48
N PHE A 55 -46.73 -88.66 31.18
CA PHE A 55 -45.56 -88.83 32.05
C PHE A 55 -45.84 -89.83 33.18
N PHE A 56 -47.01 -89.73 33.82
CA PHE A 56 -47.41 -90.65 34.89
C PHE A 56 -47.57 -92.10 34.39
N LYS A 57 -48.17 -92.32 33.21
CA LYS A 57 -48.31 -93.66 32.61
C LYS A 57 -46.98 -94.35 32.35
N VAL A 58 -45.96 -93.60 31.91
CA VAL A 58 -44.60 -94.14 31.71
C VAL A 58 -43.96 -94.51 33.05
N LEU A 59 -44.20 -93.72 34.09
CA LEU A 59 -43.65 -93.98 35.43
C LEU A 59 -44.28 -95.18 36.13
N GLU A 60 -45.59 -95.42 35.96
CA GLU A 60 -46.27 -96.61 36.53
C GLU A 60 -45.76 -97.95 35.95
N GLY A 61 -45.18 -97.94 34.74
CA GLY A 61 -44.58 -99.14 34.15
C GLY A 61 -43.26 -99.56 34.81
N THR A 62 -42.62 -98.67 35.59
CA THR A 62 -41.30 -98.90 36.20
C THR A 62 -41.32 -98.80 37.73
N PHE A 63 -42.24 -98.01 38.28
CA PHE A 63 -42.32 -97.73 39.73
C PHE A 63 -43.72 -98.00 40.28
N PRO A 64 -43.84 -98.33 41.58
CA PRO A 64 -45.12 -98.35 42.28
C PRO A 64 -45.86 -97.01 42.13
N THR A 65 -47.19 -97.09 41.97
CA THR A 65 -48.10 -95.94 41.77
C THR A 65 -47.88 -94.78 42.74
N SER A 66 -47.52 -95.06 44.00
CA SER A 66 -47.22 -94.04 45.02
C SER A 66 -45.97 -93.22 44.70
N ILE A 67 -44.90 -93.89 44.27
CA ILE A 67 -43.61 -93.28 43.90
C ILE A 67 -43.76 -92.52 42.57
N ALA A 68 -44.40 -93.13 41.58
CA ALA A 68 -44.69 -92.49 40.28
C ALA A 68 -45.49 -91.18 40.45
N ARG A 69 -46.48 -91.16 41.37
CA ARG A 69 -47.27 -89.96 41.67
C ARG A 69 -46.45 -88.87 42.35
N SER A 70 -45.58 -89.24 43.27
CA SER A 70 -44.69 -88.30 43.97
C SER A 70 -43.69 -87.66 43.00
N LEU A 71 -43.05 -88.48 42.15
CA LEU A 71 -42.07 -88.02 41.17
C LEU A 71 -42.71 -87.07 40.15
N MET A 72 -43.91 -87.39 39.66
CA MET A 72 -44.68 -86.51 38.78
C MET A 72 -44.99 -85.15 39.43
N ARG A 73 -45.40 -85.14 40.71
CA ARG A 73 -45.69 -83.89 41.42
C ARG A 73 -44.42 -83.05 41.61
N ALA A 74 -43.30 -83.70 41.95
CA ALA A 74 -42.01 -83.04 42.11
C ALA A 74 -41.50 -82.43 40.79
N THR A 75 -41.57 -83.16 39.68
CA THR A 75 -41.14 -82.65 38.36
C THR A 75 -42.04 -81.53 37.88
N ARG A 76 -43.37 -81.62 38.09
CA ARG A 76 -44.30 -80.52 37.80
C ARG A 76 -43.96 -79.28 38.60
N ALA A 77 -43.69 -79.40 39.90
CA ALA A 77 -43.33 -78.28 40.76
C ALA A 77 -42.03 -77.60 40.30
N LEU A 78 -41.00 -78.40 40.00
CA LEU A 78 -39.72 -77.88 39.48
C LEU A 78 -39.90 -77.17 38.13
N LEU A 79 -40.72 -77.73 37.23
CA LEU A 79 -40.97 -77.15 35.92
C LEU A 79 -41.72 -75.80 36.04
N VAL A 80 -42.72 -75.72 36.91
CA VAL A 80 -43.45 -74.46 37.19
C VAL A 80 -42.52 -73.40 37.77
N ASP A 81 -41.64 -73.77 38.71
CA ASP A 81 -40.67 -72.85 39.29
C ASP A 81 -39.68 -72.32 38.23
N ARG A 82 -39.11 -73.20 37.41
CA ARG A 82 -38.15 -72.82 36.36
C ARG A 82 -38.78 -72.00 35.24
N ILE A 83 -39.97 -72.36 34.77
CA ILE A 83 -40.72 -71.54 33.79
C ILE A 83 -41.09 -70.18 34.42
N GLY A 84 -41.47 -70.17 35.69
CA GLY A 84 -41.73 -68.94 36.44
C GLY A 84 -40.51 -68.03 36.51
N LYS A 85 -39.32 -68.60 36.73
CA LYS A 85 -38.04 -67.88 36.72
C LYS A 85 -37.70 -67.33 35.34
N VAL A 86 -37.78 -68.16 34.30
CA VAL A 86 -37.55 -67.73 32.89
C VAL A 86 -38.53 -66.64 32.46
N ARG A 87 -39.78 -66.66 32.92
CA ARG A 87 -40.74 -65.59 32.60
C ARG A 87 -40.43 -64.26 33.32
N ARG A 88 -39.82 -64.30 34.50
CA ARG A 88 -39.43 -63.10 35.26
C ARG A 88 -38.12 -62.49 34.77
N GLU A 89 -37.15 -63.34 34.44
CA GLU A 89 -35.79 -62.93 34.06
C GLU A 89 -35.56 -62.90 32.55
N GLY A 90 -36.38 -63.63 31.78
CA GLY A 90 -36.29 -63.70 30.34
C GLY A 90 -36.87 -62.45 29.69
N LEU A 91 -36.13 -61.92 28.72
CA LEU A 91 -36.60 -60.81 27.90
C LEU A 91 -37.59 -61.34 26.87
N THR A 92 -38.77 -60.72 26.77
CA THR A 92 -39.72 -61.12 25.73
C THR A 92 -39.30 -60.51 24.40
N HIS A 93 -39.66 -61.18 23.28
CA HIS A 93 -39.45 -60.61 21.94
C HIS A 93 -40.06 -59.21 21.81
N LYS A 94 -41.19 -58.94 22.47
CA LYS A 94 -41.85 -57.63 22.47
C LYS A 94 -40.99 -56.55 23.13
N ASP A 95 -40.32 -56.88 24.25
CA ASP A 95 -39.43 -55.94 24.94
C ASP A 95 -38.21 -55.60 24.09
N LEU A 96 -37.63 -56.62 23.42
CA LEU A 96 -36.52 -56.43 22.50
C LEU A 96 -36.92 -55.56 21.29
N ASP A 97 -38.09 -55.80 20.70
CA ASP A 97 -38.59 -55.02 19.56
C ASP A 97 -38.86 -53.56 19.95
N ASN A 98 -39.41 -53.33 21.14
CA ASN A 98 -39.62 -51.97 21.66
C ASN A 98 -38.29 -51.24 21.90
N GLN A 99 -37.30 -51.91 22.51
CA GLN A 99 -35.96 -51.33 22.68
C GLN A 99 -35.29 -51.04 21.34
N ALA A 100 -35.41 -51.94 20.36
CA ALA A 100 -34.90 -51.74 19.01
C ALA A 100 -35.57 -50.54 18.31
N TYR A 101 -36.88 -50.34 18.53
CA TYR A 101 -37.59 -49.17 18.02
C TYR A 101 -37.08 -47.87 18.63
N LEU A 102 -36.95 -47.80 19.97
CA LEU A 102 -36.42 -46.62 20.66
C LEU A 102 -34.99 -46.29 20.22
N PHE A 103 -34.15 -47.31 20.06
CA PHE A 103 -32.79 -47.14 19.58
C PHE A 103 -32.76 -46.60 18.14
N ARG A 104 -33.61 -47.13 17.25
CA ARG A 104 -33.74 -46.62 15.87
C ARG A 104 -34.26 -45.19 15.83
N ALA A 105 -35.21 -44.82 16.70
CA ALA A 105 -35.70 -43.46 16.82
C ALA A 105 -34.58 -42.50 17.27
N ALA A 106 -33.83 -42.87 18.31
CA ALA A 106 -32.68 -42.09 18.80
C ALA A 106 -31.58 -41.96 17.74
N LEU A 107 -31.29 -43.01 16.98
CA LEU A 107 -30.34 -42.96 15.86
C LEU A 107 -30.83 -42.04 14.73
N SER A 108 -32.12 -42.08 14.43
CA SER A 108 -32.71 -41.19 13.42
C SER A 108 -32.63 -39.73 13.86
N GLU A 109 -32.86 -39.45 15.14
CA GLU A 109 -32.72 -38.12 15.74
C GLU A 109 -31.26 -37.66 15.77
N LEU A 110 -30.32 -38.53 16.15
CA LEU A 110 -28.90 -38.20 16.10
C LEU A 110 -28.44 -37.89 14.67
N ARG A 111 -28.90 -38.66 13.69
CA ARG A 111 -28.54 -38.43 12.28
C ARG A 111 -29.13 -37.13 11.74
N SER A 112 -30.39 -36.82 12.08
CA SER A 112 -31.00 -35.55 11.69
C SER A 112 -30.31 -34.37 12.39
N GLY A 113 -30.03 -34.50 13.69
CA GLY A 113 -29.29 -33.53 14.49
C GLY A 113 -27.89 -33.26 13.92
N MET A 114 -27.13 -34.29 13.59
CA MET A 114 -25.80 -34.15 12.97
C MET A 114 -25.88 -33.48 11.61
N THR A 115 -26.85 -33.85 10.77
CA THR A 115 -27.04 -33.23 9.45
C THR A 115 -27.39 -31.74 9.58
N LEU A 116 -28.25 -31.39 10.54
CA LEU A 116 -28.60 -30.00 10.82
C LEU A 116 -27.41 -29.21 11.35
N ASN A 117 -26.62 -29.80 12.25
CA ASN A 117 -25.42 -29.17 12.79
C ASN A 117 -24.40 -28.89 11.69
N THR A 118 -24.08 -29.88 10.84
CA THR A 118 -23.15 -29.67 9.71
C THR A 118 -23.64 -28.59 8.73
N LYS A 119 -24.97 -28.51 8.48
CA LYS A 119 -25.53 -27.44 7.65
C LYS A 119 -25.41 -26.07 8.31
N ASN A 120 -25.65 -25.99 9.61
CA ASN A 120 -25.51 -24.75 10.37
C ASN A 120 -24.05 -24.27 10.40
N ASP A 121 -23.11 -25.18 10.66
CA ASP A 121 -21.67 -24.89 10.64
C ASP A 121 -21.23 -24.40 9.25
N SER A 122 -21.66 -25.09 8.19
CA SER A 122 -21.38 -24.68 6.81
C SER A 122 -21.95 -23.30 6.48
N ALA A 123 -23.19 -23.01 6.89
CA ALA A 123 -23.80 -21.70 6.70
C ALA A 123 -23.04 -20.60 7.47
N THR A 124 -22.59 -20.89 8.69
CA THR A 124 -21.80 -19.98 9.51
C THR A 124 -20.45 -19.67 8.86
N VAL A 125 -19.73 -20.70 8.40
CA VAL A 125 -18.45 -20.54 7.70
C VAL A 125 -18.62 -19.76 6.41
N GLN A 126 -19.67 -20.04 5.63
CA GLN A 126 -19.96 -19.29 4.39
C GLN A 126 -20.26 -17.83 4.68
N SER A 127 -21.06 -17.54 5.72
CA SER A 127 -21.36 -16.18 6.16
C SER A 127 -20.09 -15.42 6.57
N ALA A 128 -19.26 -16.04 7.42
CA ALA A 128 -17.98 -15.47 7.85
C ALA A 128 -17.02 -15.23 6.69
N THR A 129 -16.92 -16.18 5.75
CA THR A 129 -16.10 -16.02 4.54
C THR A 129 -16.58 -14.86 3.67
N THR A 130 -17.90 -14.71 3.52
CA THR A 130 -18.48 -13.62 2.72
C THR A 130 -18.28 -12.27 3.41
N ALA A 131 -18.35 -12.22 4.75
CA ALA A 131 -18.03 -11.02 5.52
C ALA A 131 -16.55 -10.63 5.35
N LEU A 132 -15.62 -11.58 5.52
CA LEU A 132 -14.20 -11.34 5.36
C LEU A 132 -13.84 -10.88 3.95
N ARG A 133 -14.50 -11.44 2.91
CA ARG A 133 -14.32 -10.98 1.53
C ARG A 133 -14.70 -9.51 1.35
N ARG A 134 -15.82 -9.07 1.95
CA ARG A 134 -16.24 -7.66 1.91
C ARG A 134 -15.25 -6.76 2.64
N GLU A 135 -14.66 -7.23 3.73
CA GLU A 135 -13.63 -6.48 4.45
C GLU A 135 -12.35 -6.32 3.61
N VAL A 136 -11.94 -7.38 2.91
CA VAL A 136 -10.81 -7.32 1.96
C VAL A 136 -11.09 -6.35 0.83
N ASP A 137 -12.28 -6.41 0.22
CA ASP A 137 -12.65 -5.48 -0.86
C ASP A 137 -12.70 -4.03 -0.34
N ARG A 138 -13.21 -3.81 0.87
CA ARG A 138 -13.21 -2.49 1.53
C ARG A 138 -11.79 -2.00 1.79
N LEU A 139 -10.90 -2.89 2.23
CA LEU A 139 -9.50 -2.55 2.49
C LEU A 139 -8.75 -2.20 1.19
N ASP A 140 -8.99 -2.94 0.11
CA ASP A 140 -8.40 -2.65 -1.21
C ASP A 140 -8.82 -1.27 -1.73
N VAL A 141 -10.12 -0.95 -1.64
CA VAL A 141 -10.63 0.37 -2.02
C VAL A 141 -9.99 1.46 -1.17
N LYS A 142 -9.95 1.28 0.17
CA LYS A 142 -9.32 2.24 1.08
C LYS A 142 -7.84 2.43 0.77
N MET A 143 -7.10 1.35 0.53
CA MET A 143 -5.67 1.43 0.23
C MET A 143 -5.41 2.18 -1.08
N LYS A 144 -6.25 1.97 -2.11
CA LYS A 144 -6.16 2.71 -3.37
C LYS A 144 -6.46 4.20 -3.19
N GLU A 145 -7.45 4.53 -2.37
CA GLU A 145 -7.76 5.91 -2.00
C GLU A 145 -6.57 6.54 -1.26
N ASP A 146 -6.06 5.89 -0.22
CA ASP A 146 -4.92 6.36 0.58
C ASP A 146 -3.67 6.57 -0.29
N ILE A 147 -3.36 5.64 -1.21
CA ILE A 147 -2.25 5.79 -2.16
C ILE A 147 -2.46 6.98 -3.10
N THR A 148 -3.70 7.19 -3.57
CA THR A 148 -4.02 8.29 -4.48
C THR A 148 -3.90 9.63 -3.76
N THR A 149 -4.38 9.71 -2.51
CA THR A 149 -4.24 10.87 -1.64
C THR A 149 -2.78 11.17 -1.36
N LEU A 150 -1.98 10.18 -0.95
CA LEU A 150 -0.54 10.34 -0.72
C LEU A 150 0.20 10.80 -1.98
N LYS A 151 -0.14 10.24 -3.15
CA LYS A 151 0.44 10.68 -4.42
C LYS A 151 0.12 12.15 -4.69
N HIS A 152 -1.12 12.58 -4.43
CA HIS A 152 -1.53 13.96 -4.61
C HIS A 152 -0.82 14.90 -3.63
N GLU A 153 -0.70 14.52 -2.37
CA GLU A 153 0.04 15.26 -1.35
C GLU A 153 1.52 15.43 -1.72
N ILE A 154 2.17 14.36 -2.18
CA ILE A 154 3.57 14.42 -2.66
C ILE A 154 3.68 15.35 -3.87
N GLN A 155 2.72 15.30 -4.79
CA GLN A 155 2.73 16.18 -5.96
C GLN A 155 2.58 17.65 -5.55
N ILE A 156 1.70 17.96 -4.61
CA ILE A 156 1.55 19.31 -4.05
C ILE A 156 2.85 19.75 -3.37
N ASP A 157 3.47 18.92 -2.54
CA ASP A 157 4.74 19.28 -1.87
C ASP A 157 5.86 19.52 -2.89
N LEU A 158 5.93 18.70 -3.94
CA LEU A 158 6.91 18.88 -5.02
C LEU A 158 6.68 20.19 -5.78
N ASP A 159 5.44 20.48 -6.15
CA ASP A 159 5.10 21.71 -6.85
C ASP A 159 5.33 22.95 -5.97
N ASN A 160 5.04 22.86 -4.67
CA ASN A 160 5.36 23.90 -3.69
C ASN A 160 6.86 24.14 -3.58
N ARG A 161 7.68 23.09 -3.41
CA ARG A 161 9.15 23.21 -3.38
C ARG A 161 9.72 23.78 -4.67
N LYS A 162 9.17 23.37 -5.81
CA LYS A 162 9.57 23.90 -7.12
C LYS A 162 9.21 25.38 -7.24
N ASN A 163 8.05 25.80 -6.71
CA ASN A 163 7.66 27.19 -6.69
C ASN A 163 8.53 28.00 -5.73
N GLU A 164 8.81 27.49 -4.53
CA GLU A 164 9.71 28.11 -3.55
C GLU A 164 11.10 28.36 -4.15
N VAL A 165 11.68 27.35 -4.82
CA VAL A 165 12.98 27.51 -5.50
C VAL A 165 12.90 28.58 -6.60
N LYS A 166 11.82 28.60 -7.40
CA LYS A 166 11.63 29.64 -8.43
C LYS A 166 11.50 31.04 -7.84
N ASP A 167 10.76 31.17 -6.75
CA ASP A 167 10.58 32.43 -6.04
C ASP A 167 11.90 32.90 -5.42
N GLU A 168 12.72 31.98 -4.90
CA GLU A 168 14.08 32.27 -4.46
C GLU A 168 14.96 32.78 -5.61
N PHE A 169 14.94 32.11 -6.77
CA PHE A 169 15.69 32.57 -7.95
C PHE A 169 15.21 33.95 -8.42
N ALA A 170 13.91 34.17 -8.55
CA ALA A 170 13.35 35.46 -8.94
C ALA A 170 13.75 36.56 -7.94
N ARG A 171 13.75 36.26 -6.64
CA ARG A 171 14.23 37.18 -5.60
C ARG A 171 15.71 37.49 -5.75
N LYS A 172 16.55 36.50 -6.08
CA LYS A 172 17.98 36.72 -6.32
C LYS A 172 18.20 37.58 -7.56
N ASP A 173 17.44 37.37 -8.63
CA ASP A 173 17.51 38.18 -9.84
C ASP A 173 17.18 39.65 -9.55
N ILE A 174 16.10 39.92 -8.79
CA ILE A 174 15.76 41.28 -8.36
C ILE A 174 16.89 41.93 -7.56
N ILE A 175 17.52 41.19 -6.63
CA ILE A 175 18.64 41.70 -5.83
C ILE A 175 19.86 42.02 -6.72
N ILE A 176 20.13 41.18 -7.74
CA ILE A 176 21.23 41.41 -8.69
C ILE A 176 20.96 42.69 -9.49
N GLU A 177 19.74 42.86 -10.00
CA GLU A 177 19.35 44.07 -10.74
C GLU A 177 19.42 45.33 -9.86
N GLU A 178 18.96 45.26 -8.61
CA GLU A 178 19.08 46.35 -7.65
C GLU A 178 20.55 46.72 -7.40
N LEU A 179 21.42 45.72 -7.21
CA LEU A 179 22.85 45.91 -6.97
C LEU A 179 23.55 46.49 -8.21
N LEU A 180 23.15 46.07 -9.42
CA LEU A 180 23.64 46.62 -10.67
C LEU A 180 23.23 48.09 -10.81
N ASN A 181 21.95 48.42 -10.58
CA ASN A 181 21.47 49.79 -10.63
C ASN A 181 22.20 50.68 -9.61
N LYS A 182 22.35 50.20 -8.37
CA LYS A 182 23.09 50.90 -7.32
C LYS A 182 24.56 51.13 -7.70
N SER A 183 25.19 50.14 -8.32
CA SER A 183 26.58 50.25 -8.78
C SER A 183 26.73 51.30 -9.89
N ILE A 184 25.80 51.33 -10.86
CA ILE A 184 25.78 52.34 -11.93
C ILE A 184 25.63 53.75 -11.35
N VAL A 185 24.71 53.95 -10.41
CA VAL A 185 24.54 55.25 -9.73
C VAL A 185 25.82 55.65 -8.99
N SER A 186 26.40 54.73 -8.21
CA SER A 186 27.64 55.02 -7.47
C SER A 186 28.82 55.38 -8.38
N ILE A 187 28.92 54.78 -9.56
CA ILE A 187 29.93 55.13 -10.57
C ILE A 187 29.67 56.54 -11.15
N SER A 188 28.40 56.90 -11.36
CA SER A 188 28.03 58.24 -11.80
C SER A 188 28.41 59.28 -10.74
N ASP A 189 28.10 59.02 -9.47
CA ASP A 189 28.48 59.90 -8.36
C ASP A 189 30.01 60.04 -8.29
N LEU A 190 30.76 58.94 -8.37
CA LEU A 190 32.23 58.96 -8.37
C LEU A 190 32.81 59.76 -9.55
N ARG A 191 32.16 59.71 -10.72
CA ARG A 191 32.57 60.49 -11.89
C ARG A 191 32.33 61.98 -11.66
N THR A 192 31.21 62.34 -11.05
CA THR A 192 30.91 63.71 -10.65
C THR A 192 31.90 64.21 -9.61
N ASP A 193 32.24 63.40 -8.60
CA ASP A 193 33.27 63.71 -7.60
C ASP A 193 34.63 63.95 -8.27
N VAL A 194 35.02 63.15 -9.26
CA VAL A 194 36.27 63.35 -10.01
C VAL A 194 36.24 64.65 -10.82
N GLU A 195 35.11 64.99 -11.43
CA GLU A 195 34.94 66.27 -12.13
C GLU A 195 35.01 67.45 -11.17
N GLU A 196 34.42 67.33 -9.98
CA GLU A 196 34.51 68.33 -8.91
C GLU A 196 35.96 68.52 -8.45
N VAL A 197 36.70 67.44 -8.20
CA VAL A 197 38.13 67.50 -7.82
C VAL A 197 38.96 68.15 -8.93
N LYS A 198 38.69 67.83 -10.20
CA LYS A 198 39.34 68.51 -11.34
C LYS A 198 39.05 70.00 -11.35
N TRP A 199 37.80 70.39 -11.13
CA TRP A 199 37.39 71.79 -11.07
C TRP A 199 38.03 72.52 -9.91
N ASP A 200 38.10 71.92 -8.72
CA ASP A 200 38.76 72.52 -7.56
C ASP A 200 40.26 72.68 -7.80
N ASN A 201 40.92 71.65 -8.35
CA ASN A 201 42.33 71.72 -8.70
C ASN A 201 42.62 72.82 -9.74
N MET A 202 41.73 72.97 -10.75
CA MET A 202 41.83 74.06 -11.72
C MET A 202 41.67 75.44 -11.05
N ARG A 203 40.68 75.61 -10.16
CA ARG A 203 40.48 76.87 -9.40
C ARG A 203 41.69 77.20 -8.55
N ARG A 204 42.24 76.22 -7.83
CA ARG A 204 43.45 76.38 -7.01
C ARG A 204 44.67 76.75 -7.87
N ALA A 205 44.86 76.11 -9.02
CA ALA A 205 45.95 76.42 -9.94
C ALA A 205 45.83 77.84 -10.52
N VAL A 206 44.64 78.26 -10.95
CA VAL A 206 44.37 79.62 -11.43
C VAL A 206 44.61 80.65 -10.32
N GLY A 207 44.14 80.38 -9.10
CA GLY A 207 44.41 81.22 -7.94
C GLY A 207 45.91 81.34 -7.65
N GLY A 208 46.63 80.22 -7.65
CA GLY A 208 48.09 80.17 -7.51
C GLY A 208 48.80 81.01 -8.58
N LEU A 209 48.43 80.86 -9.86
CA LEU A 209 49.00 81.65 -10.94
C LEU A 209 48.72 83.15 -10.79
N PHE A 210 47.50 83.53 -10.37
CA PHE A 210 47.15 84.92 -10.11
C PHE A 210 47.95 85.51 -8.95
N THR A 211 48.11 84.77 -7.85
CA THR A 211 48.95 85.19 -6.72
C THR A 211 50.42 85.33 -7.12
N PHE A 212 50.95 84.39 -7.92
CA PHE A 212 52.31 84.44 -8.44
C PHE A 212 52.52 85.65 -9.36
N ALA A 213 51.61 85.90 -10.31
CA ALA A 213 51.67 87.06 -11.19
C ALA A 213 51.63 88.38 -10.40
N THR A 214 50.75 88.48 -9.39
CA THR A 214 50.65 89.66 -8.52
C THR A 214 51.95 89.88 -7.73
N ALA A 215 52.53 88.81 -7.17
CA ALA A 215 53.81 88.87 -6.47
C ALA A 215 54.97 89.30 -7.38
N VAL A 216 55.00 88.86 -8.65
CA VAL A 216 55.99 89.29 -9.65
C VAL A 216 55.84 90.78 -9.96
N VAL A 217 54.62 91.28 -10.17
CA VAL A 217 54.38 92.71 -10.43
C VAL A 217 54.83 93.57 -9.24
N ILE A 218 54.46 93.18 -8.01
CA ILE A 218 54.92 93.87 -6.78
C ILE A 218 56.45 93.79 -6.66
N GLY A 219 57.06 92.63 -6.96
CA GLY A 219 58.51 92.47 -6.95
C GLY A 219 59.24 93.26 -8.03
N MET A 220 58.59 93.54 -9.18
CA MET A 220 59.13 94.41 -10.23
C MET A 220 59.02 95.89 -9.86
N GLU A 221 57.95 96.32 -9.18
CA GLU A 221 57.84 97.67 -8.60
C GLU A 221 58.87 97.92 -7.49
N LEU A 222 59.34 96.87 -6.81
CA LEU A 222 60.40 96.94 -5.79
C LEU A 222 61.83 96.85 -6.35
N ARG A 223 62.05 97.00 -7.67
CA ARG A 223 63.40 97.07 -8.28
C ARG A 223 63.95 98.51 -8.24
N PRO A 224 65.01 98.83 -7.47
CA PRO A 224 65.78 100.08 -7.66
C PRO A 224 66.61 100.04 -8.97
N LYS A 225 66.55 101.12 -9.76
CA LYS A 225 67.22 101.35 -11.06
C LYS A 225 68.75 101.57 -10.90
N PRO A 226 69.62 101.22 -11.89
CA PRO A 226 71.04 100.90 -11.68
C PRO A 226 71.99 102.11 -11.80
N PRO A 227 73.23 102.03 -11.27
CA PRO A 227 74.23 103.09 -11.46
C PRO A 227 75.05 102.98 -12.78
N PRO A 228 75.29 104.11 -13.50
CA PRO A 228 76.09 104.23 -14.73
C PRO A 228 77.62 104.45 -14.49
N PRO A 229 78.47 104.47 -15.56
CA PRO A 229 79.84 103.94 -15.59
C PRO A 229 80.97 104.97 -15.39
N SER A 230 82.21 104.49 -15.23
CA SER A 230 83.46 105.28 -15.33
C SER A 230 84.64 104.43 -15.81
N PRO A 231 85.64 105.03 -16.51
CA PRO A 231 86.25 104.47 -17.73
C PRO A 231 87.79 104.23 -17.60
N PRO A 232 88.64 104.27 -18.65
CA PRO A 232 89.32 103.09 -19.22
C PRO A 232 90.86 103.18 -19.27
N VAL A 233 91.62 102.10 -19.03
CA VAL A 233 93.02 102.01 -19.53
C VAL A 233 93.44 100.55 -19.84
N VAL A 234 93.42 100.27 -21.14
CA VAL A 234 94.23 99.41 -22.04
C VAL A 234 95.69 99.08 -21.57
N PRO A 235 96.51 98.24 -22.25
CA PRO A 235 96.29 97.01 -23.05
C PRO A 235 97.32 95.85 -22.82
N THR A 236 96.95 94.68 -23.39
CA THR A 236 97.78 93.67 -24.14
C THR A 236 98.62 92.62 -23.39
N PRO A 237 99.00 91.46 -24.01
CA PRO A 237 98.64 90.93 -25.35
C PRO A 237 98.26 89.41 -25.46
N ILE A 238 97.48 89.11 -26.51
CA ILE A 238 97.61 88.06 -27.56
C ILE A 238 97.81 86.57 -27.17
N THR A 239 96.91 85.69 -27.65
CA THR A 239 97.12 84.55 -28.58
C THR A 239 95.79 83.76 -28.66
N ARG A 240 94.93 83.90 -29.69
CA ARG A 240 94.90 83.40 -31.08
C ARG A 240 94.73 81.87 -31.23
N ALA A 241 93.68 81.53 -32.00
CA ALA A 241 93.43 80.29 -32.76
C ALA A 241 92.86 79.10 -31.94
N ASP A 242 91.94 78.28 -32.43
CA ASP A 242 91.35 78.14 -33.76
C ASP A 242 90.13 77.18 -33.75
N LEU A 243 89.34 77.30 -34.82
CA LEU A 243 88.61 76.25 -35.56
C LEU A 243 87.49 75.40 -34.91
N ALA A 244 86.34 75.50 -35.56
CA ALA A 244 85.18 74.61 -35.55
C ALA A 244 85.48 73.25 -36.26
N PRO A 245 84.46 72.49 -36.71
CA PRO A 245 83.41 71.75 -36.02
C PRO A 245 83.50 70.24 -36.34
N THR A 246 82.74 69.37 -35.66
CA THR A 246 82.30 68.03 -36.16
C THR A 246 81.33 67.44 -35.14
N THR A 247 80.06 67.16 -35.52
CA THR A 247 79.48 65.82 -35.80
C THR A 247 79.84 64.75 -34.77
N ALA A 248 79.00 63.83 -34.32
CA ALA A 248 77.59 63.50 -34.43
C ALA A 248 77.40 62.32 -33.45
N ASP A 249 76.14 62.04 -33.11
CA ASP A 249 75.62 60.72 -32.72
C ASP A 249 75.86 60.09 -31.34
N ALA A 250 74.82 59.34 -30.98
CA ALA A 250 74.69 58.23 -30.02
C ALA A 250 74.34 58.62 -28.56
N LEU A 251 73.08 58.36 -28.16
CA LEU A 251 72.65 57.16 -27.38
C LEU A 251 73.21 57.22 -25.95
N GLU A 252 72.41 57.28 -24.88
CA GLU A 252 71.58 56.19 -24.40
C GLU A 252 70.81 56.61 -23.12
N LYS A 253 69.63 55.99 -22.94
CA LYS A 253 68.95 55.59 -21.68
C LYS A 253 68.39 56.67 -20.75
N MET A 254 67.06 56.78 -20.58
CA MET A 254 66.12 55.89 -19.83
C MET A 254 66.55 55.58 -18.40
N GLU A 255 65.75 56.05 -17.45
CA GLU A 255 65.13 55.35 -16.29
C GLU A 255 64.62 56.44 -15.33
N TRP A 256 63.31 56.66 -15.16
CA TRP A 256 62.31 55.88 -14.38
C TRP A 256 62.63 55.74 -12.89
N VAL A 257 61.53 55.60 -12.13
CA VAL A 257 61.42 55.03 -10.77
C VAL A 257 61.69 56.07 -9.68
N THR A 258 60.80 56.40 -8.73
CA THR A 258 59.50 55.88 -8.27
C THR A 258 58.75 57.03 -7.60
#